data_AF-A0AAD7RJI9-F1
#
_entry.id   AF-A0AAD7RJI9-F1
#
_cell.length_a   1.000
_cell.length_b   1.000
_cell.length_c   1.000
_cell.angle_alpha   90.00
_cell.angle_beta   90.00
_cell.angle_gamma   90.00
#
_symmetry.space_group_name_H-M   'P 1'
#
loop_
_entity.id
_entity.type
_entity.pdbx_description
1 polymer ?
#
loop_
_entity_poly.entity_id
_entity_poly.type
_entity_poly.pdbx_seq_one_letter_code
_entity_poly.pdbx_strand_id
1 'polypeptide(L)'
;MQTIGLIHTLEQCLNRMQTVGLIHTLEQCLNRMQTVGLIHTIEQCLNTMQTVGLIHTLEQCLNRMQTMGLINTLEQYLNRMQTVGLIHTLEECLNRMQTVGLIHTL
;
A
#
# COMPACT_ATOMS: atom_id res chain seq x y z
N MET A 1 -6.96 14.67 1.15
CA MET A 1 -7.97 14.54 0.09
C MET A 1 -9.03 13.53 0.50
N GLN A 2 -10.31 13.77 0.14
CA GLN A 2 -11.42 12.83 0.31
C GLN A 2 -12.17 12.71 -1.01
N THR A 3 -12.35 11.49 -1.52
CA THR A 3 -12.97 11.29 -2.83
C THR A 3 -13.68 9.93 -2.92
N ILE A 4 -14.74 9.87 -3.72
CA ILE A 4 -15.46 8.65 -4.10
C ILE A 4 -15.37 8.53 -5.63
N GLY A 5 -14.93 7.38 -6.15
CA GLY A 5 -14.83 7.11 -7.57
C GLY A 5 -13.40 6.87 -8.05
N LEU A 6 -13.13 7.23 -9.31
CA LEU A 6 -11.81 7.14 -9.91
C LEU A 6 -10.94 8.33 -9.51
N ILE A 7 -9.71 8.06 -9.08
CA ILE A 7 -8.75 9.07 -8.66
C ILE A 7 -7.42 8.79 -9.32
N HIS A 8 -6.81 9.85 -9.82
CA HIS A 8 -5.41 9.87 -10.21
C HIS A 8 -4.73 11.04 -9.49
N THR A 9 -3.67 10.76 -8.71
CA THR A 9 -2.87 11.80 -8.06
C THR A 9 -1.43 11.78 -8.56
N LEU A 10 -0.90 12.99 -8.72
CA LEU A 10 0.51 13.24 -8.96
C LEU A 10 0.91 14.43 -8.09
N GLU A 11 1.52 14.15 -6.95
CA GLU A 11 1.90 15.17 -5.96
C GLU A 11 3.30 14.90 -5.41
N GLN A 12 4.01 15.93 -4.99
CA GLN A 12 5.29 15.73 -4.30
C GLN A 12 5.07 15.12 -2.92
N CYS A 13 4.19 15.74 -2.13
CA CYS A 13 3.95 15.33 -0.76
C CYS A 13 2.47 15.46 -0.43
N LEU A 14 1.85 14.36 -0.01
CA LEU A 14 0.50 14.37 0.54
C LEU A 14 0.52 13.86 1.97
N ASN A 15 -0.16 14.59 2.86
CA ASN A 15 -0.21 14.18 4.27
C ASN A 15 -1.26 13.07 4.50
N ARG A 16 -2.37 13.11 3.76
CA ARG A 16 -3.50 12.21 4.03
C ARG A 16 -4.41 12.05 2.82
N MET A 17 -4.65 10.80 2.45
CA MET A 17 -5.60 10.37 1.45
C MET A 17 -6.66 9.44 2.07
N GLN A 18 -7.94 9.68 1.76
CA GLN A 18 -9.07 8.85 2.17
C GLN A 18 -10.03 8.67 1.00
N THR A 19 -10.28 7.44 0.59
CA THR A 19 -10.78 7.20 -0.77
C THR A 19 -11.56 5.90 -0.89
N VAL A 20 -12.56 5.89 -1.75
CA VAL A 20 -13.33 4.69 -2.11
C VAL A 20 -13.40 4.60 -3.63
N GLY A 21 -12.94 3.47 -4.20
CA GLY A 21 -13.00 3.23 -5.64
C GLY A 21 -11.67 2.78 -6.24
N LEU A 22 -11.39 3.26 -7.46
CA LEU A 22 -10.16 2.95 -8.19
C LEU A 22 -9.18 4.10 -8.01
N ILE A 23 -7.97 3.80 -7.55
CA ILE A 23 -6.96 4.80 -7.25
C ILE A 23 -5.66 4.46 -7.96
N HIS A 24 -5.11 5.47 -8.58
CA HIS A 24 -3.72 5.45 -9.02
C HIS A 24 -2.97 6.64 -8.41
N THR A 25 -1.98 6.35 -7.56
CA THR A 25 -1.12 7.37 -6.94
C THR A 25 0.32 7.27 -7.47
N LEU A 26 0.90 8.44 -7.75
CA LEU A 26 2.32 8.61 -7.98
C LEU A 26 2.81 9.79 -7.14
N GLU A 27 3.46 9.51 -6.02
CA GLU A 27 3.87 10.54 -5.05
C GLU A 27 5.31 10.31 -4.55
N GLN A 28 6.05 11.35 -4.16
CA GLN A 28 7.33 11.10 -3.50
C GLN A 28 7.11 10.64 -2.06
N CYS A 29 6.26 11.36 -1.33
CA CYS A 29 6.01 11.11 0.08
C CYS A 29 4.51 11.15 0.40
N LEU A 30 3.98 10.03 0.88
CA LEU A 30 2.64 9.96 1.43
C LEU A 30 2.70 9.54 2.90
N ASN A 31 2.13 10.35 3.78
CA ASN A 31 2.16 10.02 5.20
C ASN A 31 1.06 9.02 5.60
N ARG A 32 -0.13 9.12 5.00
CA ARG A 32 -1.24 8.22 5.32
C ARG A 32 -2.20 8.01 4.17
N MET A 33 -2.36 6.74 3.78
CA MET A 33 -3.40 6.30 2.87
C MET A 33 -4.43 5.42 3.61
N GLN A 34 -5.71 5.70 3.39
CA GLN A 34 -6.80 4.83 3.81
C GLN A 34 -7.79 4.64 2.66
N THR A 35 -7.96 3.40 2.21
CA THR A 35 -8.70 3.14 0.98
C THR A 35 -9.58 1.90 1.07
N VAL A 36 -10.72 1.93 0.38
CA VAL A 36 -11.48 0.73 0.00
C VAL A 36 -11.57 0.64 -1.53
N GLY A 37 -11.07 -0.44 -2.12
CA GLY A 37 -11.18 -0.67 -3.57
C GLY A 37 -9.90 -1.22 -4.21
N LEU A 38 -9.63 -0.78 -5.45
CA LEU A 38 -8.46 -1.17 -6.23
C LEU A 38 -7.43 -0.05 -6.18
N ILE A 39 -6.21 -0.39 -5.78
CA ILE A 39 -5.11 0.57 -5.59
C ILE A 39 -3.93 0.16 -6.44
N HIS A 40 -3.38 1.14 -7.15
CA HIS A 40 -2.06 1.08 -7.73
C HIS A 40 -1.23 2.28 -7.26
N THR A 41 -0.20 2.02 -6.47
CA THR A 41 0.63 3.04 -5.83
C THR A 41 2.09 2.88 -6.22
N ILE A 42 2.70 3.99 -6.63
CA ILE A 42 4.14 4.10 -6.85
C ILE A 42 4.65 5.27 -6.02
N GLU A 43 5.40 4.97 -4.95
CA GLU A 43 5.86 5.99 -4.00
C GLU A 43 7.32 5.78 -3.57
N GLN A 44 8.04 6.85 -3.22
CA GLN A 44 9.35 6.65 -2.58
C GLN A 44 9.17 6.26 -1.11
N CYS A 45 8.34 7.00 -0.39
CA CYS A 45 8.13 6.82 1.02
C CYS A 45 6.64 6.84 1.38
N LEU A 46 6.15 5.73 1.92
CA LEU A 46 4.83 5.65 2.53
C LEU A 46 4.95 5.29 4.02
N ASN A 47 4.38 6.13 4.88
CA ASN A 47 4.46 5.86 6.32
C ASN A 47 3.36 4.92 6.80
N THR A 48 2.15 5.01 6.25
CA THR A 48 1.06 4.12 6.64
C THR A 48 0.06 3.91 5.51
N MET A 49 -0.13 2.65 5.14
CA MET A 49 -1.20 2.18 4.27
C MET A 49 -2.21 1.36 5.06
N GLN A 50 -3.49 1.67 4.92
CA GLN A 50 -4.60 0.83 5.38
C GLN A 50 -5.60 0.63 4.26
N THR A 51 -5.82 -0.63 3.87
CA THR A 51 -6.62 -0.92 2.69
C THR A 51 -7.52 -2.13 2.86
N VAL A 52 -8.70 -2.07 2.24
CA VAL A 52 -9.53 -3.23 1.95
C VAL A 52 -9.71 -3.35 0.44
N GLY A 53 -9.23 -4.44 -0.15
CA GLY A 53 -9.39 -4.72 -1.58
C GLY A 53 -8.14 -5.29 -2.27
N LEU A 54 -7.91 -4.87 -3.51
CA LEU A 54 -6.78 -5.31 -4.33
C LEU A 54 -5.72 -4.23 -4.35
N ILE A 55 -4.49 -4.59 -4.00
CA ILE A 55 -3.36 -3.67 -3.91
C ILE A 55 -2.25 -4.13 -4.83
N HIS A 56 -1.72 -3.16 -5.58
CA HIS A 56 -0.42 -3.25 -6.20
C HIS A 56 0.43 -2.05 -5.76
N THR A 57 1.54 -2.30 -5.07
CA THR A 57 2.45 -1.25 -4.60
C THR A 57 3.86 -1.48 -5.10
N LEU A 58 4.50 -0.40 -5.49
CA LEU A 58 5.92 -0.31 -5.75
C LEU A 58 6.48 0.84 -4.91
N GLU A 59 7.24 0.51 -3.87
CA GLU A 59 7.72 1.50 -2.90
C GLU A 59 9.19 1.30 -2.55
N GLN A 60 9.95 2.38 -2.28
CA GLN A 60 11.29 2.19 -1.69
C GLN A 60 11.17 1.86 -0.21
N CYS A 61 10.35 2.62 0.52
CA CYS A 61 10.21 2.49 1.96
C CYS A 61 8.74 2.53 2.38
N LEU A 62 8.27 1.43 2.98
CA LEU A 62 6.97 1.35 3.64
C LEU A 62 7.13 1.03 5.12
N ASN A 63 6.68 1.95 5.98
CA ASN A 63 6.80 1.74 7.42
C ASN A 63 5.71 0.81 7.98
N ARG A 64 4.47 0.92 7.46
CA ARG A 64 3.36 0.11 7.95
C ARG A 64 2.30 -0.13 6.90
N MET A 65 2.08 -1.41 6.59
CA MET A 65 0.96 -1.89 5.80
C MET A 65 -0.03 -2.66 6.68
N GLN A 66 -1.32 -2.35 6.54
CA GLN A 66 -2.42 -3.16 7.06
C GLN A 66 -3.45 -3.37 5.96
N THR A 67 -3.70 -4.63 5.61
CA THR A 67 -4.55 -4.94 4.46
C THR A 67 -5.48 -6.11 4.72
N MET A 68 -6.70 -6.01 4.18
CA MET A 68 -7.58 -7.16 3.94
C MET A 68 -7.83 -7.32 2.44
N GLY A 69 -7.37 -8.42 1.86
CA GLY A 69 -7.59 -8.73 0.44
C GLY A 69 -6.38 -9.33 -0.27
N LEU A 70 -6.18 -8.94 -1.54
CA LEU A 70 -5.11 -9.43 -2.39
C LEU A 70 -4.02 -8.36 -2.50
N ILE A 71 -2.78 -8.75 -2.22
CA ILE A 71 -1.63 -7.86 -2.21
C ILE A 71 -0.59 -8.36 -3.20
N ASN A 72 -0.08 -7.43 -4.00
CA ASN A 72 1.16 -7.58 -4.73
C ASN A 72 2.07 -6.39 -4.39
N THR A 73 3.15 -6.63 -3.67
CA THR A 73 4.09 -5.61 -3.17
C THR A 73 5.48 -5.85 -3.71
N LEU A 74 6.12 -4.79 -4.17
CA LEU A 74 7.57 -4.76 -4.46
C LEU A 74 8.18 -3.60 -3.66
N GLU A 75 9.00 -3.94 -2.66
CA GLU A 75 9.51 -2.95 -1.70
C GLU A 75 11.00 -3.16 -1.40
N GLN A 76 11.80 -2.09 -1.26
CA GLN A 76 13.16 -2.28 -0.73
C GLN A 76 13.12 -2.51 0.78
N TYR A 77 12.34 -1.70 1.50
CA TYR A 77 12.24 -1.75 2.96
C TYR A 77 10.78 -1.75 3.42
N LEU A 78 10.39 -2.83 4.08
CA LEU A 78 9.10 -2.97 4.75
C LEU A 78 9.29 -3.19 6.26
N ASN A 79 8.92 -2.21 7.07
CA ASN A 79 9.09 -2.34 8.52
C ASN A 79 7.99 -3.20 9.15
N ARG A 80 6.73 -3.05 8.73
CA ARG A 80 5.62 -3.83 9.30
C ARG A 80 4.51 -4.12 8.31
N MET A 81 4.25 -5.41 8.10
CA MET A 81 3.09 -5.90 7.35
C MET A 81 2.12 -6.64 8.27
N GLN A 82 0.83 -6.32 8.15
CA GLN A 82 -0.26 -7.11 8.73
C GLN A 82 -1.33 -7.35 7.68
N THR A 83 -1.61 -8.61 7.37
CA THR A 83 -2.50 -8.93 6.26
C THR A 83 -3.46 -10.06 6.60
N VAL A 84 -4.69 -9.95 6.09
CA VAL A 84 -5.64 -11.06 5.96
C VAL A 84 -5.94 -11.25 4.47
N GLY A 85 -5.55 -12.40 3.90
CA GLY A 85 -5.80 -12.71 2.48
C GLY A 85 -4.61 -13.33 1.76
N LEU A 86 -4.45 -12.99 0.47
CA LEU A 86 -3.40 -13.53 -0.40
C LEU A 86 -2.31 -12.47 -0.61
N ILE A 87 -1.06 -12.86 -0.40
CA ILE A 87 0.12 -12.01 -0.54
C ILE A 87 1.06 -12.57 -1.57
N HIS A 88 1.47 -11.71 -2.49
CA HIS A 88 2.68 -11.84 -3.27
C HIS A 88 3.58 -10.66 -2.89
N THR A 89 4.77 -10.93 -2.36
CA THR A 89 5.72 -9.87 -1.98
C THR A 89 7.12 -10.19 -2.48
N LEU A 90 7.84 -9.16 -2.89
CA LEU A 90 9.28 -9.19 -3.15
C LEU A 90 9.89 -8.03 -2.37
N GLU A 91 10.75 -8.37 -1.40
CA GLU A 91 11.31 -7.40 -0.46
C GLU A 91 12.78 -7.65 -0.14
N GLU A 92 13.61 -6.59 -0.15
CA GLU A 92 15.01 -6.74 0.27
C GLU A 92 15.15 -6.83 1.80
N CYS A 93 14.32 -6.08 2.52
CA CYS A 93 14.34 -6.00 3.97
C CYS A 93 12.93 -5.95 4.55
N LEU A 94 12.54 -7.01 5.26
CA LEU A 94 11.30 -7.08 6.05
C LEU A 94 11.62 -7.25 7.53
N ASN A 95 11.11 -6.36 8.39
CA ASN A 95 11.32 -6.45 9.84
C ASN A 95 10.23 -7.28 10.54
N ARG A 96 8.94 -7.04 10.25
CA ARG A 96 7.84 -7.80 10.87
C ARG A 96 6.69 -8.05 9.92
N MET A 97 6.32 -9.32 9.76
CA MET A 97 5.12 -9.73 9.04
C MET A 97 4.20 -10.56 9.93
N GLN A 98 2.89 -10.29 9.83
CA GLN A 98 1.83 -11.12 10.39
C GLN A 98 0.78 -11.33 9.32
N THR A 99 0.52 -12.58 8.98
CA THR A 99 -0.43 -12.90 7.92
C THR A 99 -1.39 -14.00 8.35
N VAL A 100 -2.66 -13.81 8.01
CA VAL A 100 -3.68 -14.87 8.01
C VAL A 100 -4.11 -15.10 6.58
N GLY A 101 -3.62 -16.18 5.97
CA GLY A 101 -3.93 -16.53 4.58
C GLY A 101 -2.72 -17.13 3.86
N LEU A 102 -2.67 -16.96 2.54
CA LEU A 102 -1.60 -17.54 1.70
C LEU A 102 -0.53 -16.49 1.42
N ILE A 103 0.74 -16.90 1.54
CA ILE A 103 1.90 -16.05 1.31
C ILE A 103 2.77 -16.67 0.22
N HIS A 104 3.17 -15.84 -0.73
CA HIS A 104 4.27 -16.09 -1.65
C HIS A 104 5.27 -14.93 -1.53
N THR A 105 6.48 -15.24 -1.09
CA THR A 105 7.59 -14.29 -0.92
C THR A 105 8.73 -14.66 -1.86
N LEU A 106 9.29 -13.69 -2.56
CA LEU A 106 10.51 -13.79 -3.37
C LEU A 106 11.61 -12.97 -2.71
#